data_AF-A0A6G7J718-F1
#
_entry.id   AF-A0A6G7J718-F1
#
_cell.length_a   1.000
_cell.length_b   1.000
_cell.length_c   1.000
_cell.angle_alpha   90.00
_cell.angle_beta   90.00
_cell.angle_gamma   90.00
#
_symmetry.space_group_name_H-M   'P 1'
#
loop_
_entity.id
_entity.type
_entity.pdbx_description
1 polymer ?
#
loop_
_entity_poly.entity_id
_entity_poly.type
_entity_poly.pdbx_seq_one_letter_code
_entity_poly.pdbx_strand_id
1 'polypeptide(L)'
;MKLLKKLLPVMLLALLAWNCEKEETNYLEPIQVTEDSVQLKALTIDELPDFSSSIAQQTSKVGWASKSDGSDVVLDGSRVLAVTDSVGNTTYSLRMYVADTPHNVFYNVVAKQTHEGVHNEPFVLRYEVDEDYWPEYVAGPRQEKPFKGTIGVYTLEAFGLQMDQNGKMGSEPEPCLSVNAEGGNGDSGNSGGGSNGGNEGSSGSGGGGNHDPGSYYDYWNTYAPDNGGGGSGAGTEPFVEVGEGNFGGPGTDGILKAIAIMGKSADCPEENTLLPINEEDDFEEKIDDTALKPCLKNVLNDLKTLNKGVGYIVQKFAGNTPGFNWEVKDGSLGGATGTTSTKYNKLTGTVTTTFDSQAWGNATDLSWARTMMHESIHAYVVASSYNAATIAQKQALLGPDWASAYLNYGHDYIANNYIKPMADSLQEFGNIKGYHHSRQFYEDMAWAGLHSTSAFNGLPLATQKRINDVILIELTKKDTNGNPKPQKGNNAGC
;
A
#
# COMPACT_ATOMS: atom_id res chain seq x y z
N MET A 1 20.86 26.87 -72.97
CA MET A 1 19.62 27.42 -72.38
C MET A 1 18.31 26.82 -72.91
N LYS A 2 18.22 26.24 -74.12
CA LYS A 2 16.97 25.62 -74.62
C LYS A 2 16.64 24.24 -74.00
N LEU A 3 17.61 23.48 -73.49
CA LEU A 3 17.37 22.20 -72.81
C LEU A 3 16.82 22.38 -71.39
N LEU A 4 17.29 23.39 -70.64
CA LEU A 4 16.88 23.60 -69.25
C LEU A 4 15.39 24.01 -69.11
N LYS A 5 14.86 24.73 -70.11
CA LYS A 5 13.42 25.09 -70.15
C LYS A 5 12.49 23.92 -70.44
N LYS A 6 12.99 22.81 -70.97
CA LYS A 6 12.20 21.59 -71.22
C LYS A 6 12.23 20.60 -70.06
N LEU A 7 13.25 20.67 -69.20
CA LEU A 7 13.37 19.83 -68.01
C LEU A 7 12.58 20.38 -66.80
N LEU A 8 12.41 21.70 -66.71
CA LEU A 8 11.69 22.33 -65.60
C LEU A 8 10.23 21.85 -65.45
N PRO A 9 9.39 21.73 -66.49
CA PRO A 9 8.02 21.24 -66.33
C PRO A 9 7.95 19.74 -66.00
N VAL A 10 8.94 18.94 -66.45
CA VAL A 10 9.00 17.51 -66.15
C VAL A 10 9.41 17.28 -64.69
N MET A 11 10.33 18.09 -64.17
CA MET A 11 10.75 18.04 -62.77
C MET A 11 9.67 18.57 -61.82
N LEU A 12 8.87 19.56 -62.25
CA LEU A 12 7.69 20.02 -61.48
C LEU A 12 6.56 18.98 -61.46
N LEU A 13 6.33 18.25 -62.56
CA LEU A 13 5.35 17.16 -62.60
C LEU A 13 5.76 15.97 -61.71
N ALA A 14 7.06 15.66 -61.64
CA ALA A 14 7.58 14.60 -60.77
C ALA A 14 7.49 14.95 -59.27
N LEU A 15 7.59 16.24 -58.92
CA LEU A 15 7.42 16.71 -57.54
C LEU A 15 5.94 16.75 -57.11
N LEU A 16 4.99 16.91 -58.04
CA LEU A 16 3.55 16.83 -57.74
C LEU A 16 3.05 15.39 -57.62
N ALA A 17 3.73 14.41 -58.21
CA ALA A 17 3.37 12.99 -58.12
C ALA A 17 3.87 12.30 -56.84
N TRP A 18 4.73 12.96 -56.04
CA TRP A 18 5.27 12.40 -54.78
C TRP A 18 4.57 12.92 -53.51
N ASN A 19 3.55 13.77 -53.65
CA ASN A 19 2.79 14.35 -52.53
C ASN A 19 1.35 13.81 -52.39
N CYS A 20 1.06 12.64 -52.96
CA CYS A 20 -0.08 11.85 -52.48
C CYS A 20 0.34 11.17 -51.18
N GLU A 21 0.14 11.83 -50.04
CA GLU A 21 -0.20 11.09 -48.82
C GLU A 21 -1.37 10.19 -49.18
N LYS A 22 -1.18 8.87 -49.03
CA LYS A 22 -2.31 7.96 -48.91
C LYS A 22 -3.06 8.43 -47.67
N GLU A 23 -4.23 9.03 -47.84
CA GLU A 23 -5.25 8.97 -46.81
C GLU A 23 -5.54 7.47 -46.61
N GLU A 24 -4.99 6.90 -45.54
CA GLU A 24 -5.48 5.65 -45.00
C GLU A 24 -6.93 5.91 -44.61
N THR A 25 -7.83 5.45 -45.47
CA THR A 25 -9.22 5.26 -45.10
C THR A 25 -9.21 4.17 -44.04
N ASN A 26 -9.16 4.59 -42.78
CA ASN A 26 -9.46 3.75 -41.64
C ASN A 26 -10.92 3.31 -41.80
N TYR A 27 -11.10 2.15 -42.43
CA TYR A 27 -12.27 1.35 -42.18
C TYR A 27 -12.25 1.07 -40.69
N LEU A 28 -13.26 1.57 -39.96
CA LEU A 28 -13.54 1.09 -38.62
C LEU A 28 -13.76 -0.42 -38.76
N GLU A 29 -12.73 -1.21 -38.43
CA GLU A 29 -12.95 -2.62 -38.17
C GLU A 29 -14.01 -2.68 -37.06
N PRO A 30 -15.04 -3.54 -37.19
CA PRO A 30 -15.97 -3.75 -36.10
C PRO A 30 -15.14 -4.15 -34.88
N ILE A 31 -15.27 -3.38 -33.81
CA ILE A 31 -14.62 -3.64 -32.52
C ILE A 31 -14.89 -5.11 -32.20
N GLN A 32 -13.84 -5.93 -32.27
CA GLN A 32 -13.85 -7.25 -31.69
C GLN A 32 -13.94 -7.00 -30.19
N VAL A 33 -15.14 -7.13 -29.64
CA VAL A 33 -15.37 -7.10 -28.19
C VAL A 33 -14.63 -8.30 -27.61
N THR A 34 -13.40 -8.07 -27.16
CA THR A 34 -12.69 -8.97 -26.26
C THR A 34 -13.31 -8.81 -24.89
N GLU A 35 -13.84 -9.90 -24.35
CA GLU A 35 -14.33 -9.97 -22.97
C GLU A 35 -13.25 -9.45 -21.99
N ASP A 36 -13.68 -8.62 -21.03
CA ASP A 36 -13.02 -8.27 -19.76
C ASP A 36 -11.75 -7.38 -19.71
N SER A 37 -11.64 -6.31 -20.49
CA SER A 37 -10.58 -5.31 -20.24
C SER A 37 -11.04 -4.17 -19.31
N VAL A 38 -11.12 -4.44 -18.01
CA VAL A 38 -11.16 -3.35 -17.00
C VAL A 38 -9.76 -2.73 -16.92
N GLN A 39 -9.64 -1.41 -17.03
CA GLN A 39 -8.37 -0.70 -16.93
C GLN A 39 -8.28 0.11 -15.65
N LEU A 40 -7.22 -0.07 -14.88
CA LEU A 40 -6.91 0.77 -13.72
C LEU A 40 -5.81 1.78 -14.07
N LYS A 41 -5.97 3.02 -13.61
CA LYS A 41 -4.92 4.03 -13.63
C LYS A 41 -4.89 4.81 -12.32
N ALA A 42 -3.71 5.21 -11.89
CA ALA A 42 -3.50 6.19 -10.83
C ALA A 42 -3.17 7.54 -11.49
N LEU A 43 -3.84 8.58 -11.02
CA LEU A 43 -3.79 9.94 -11.54
C LEU A 43 -3.61 10.92 -10.38
N THR A 44 -3.28 12.15 -10.70
CA THR A 44 -3.37 13.30 -9.79
C THR A 44 -4.62 14.11 -10.10
N ILE A 45 -5.09 14.92 -9.16
CA ILE A 45 -6.26 15.77 -9.40
C ILE A 45 -6.00 16.82 -10.49
N ASP A 46 -4.75 17.25 -10.65
CA ASP A 46 -4.34 18.21 -11.69
C ASP A 46 -4.51 17.63 -13.10
N GLU A 47 -4.49 16.30 -13.24
CA GLU A 47 -4.80 15.59 -14.49
C GLU A 47 -6.31 15.48 -14.75
N LEU A 48 -7.16 15.85 -13.79
CA LEU A 48 -8.62 15.69 -13.81
C LEU A 48 -9.37 17.01 -13.48
N PRO A 49 -9.20 18.06 -14.30
CA PRO A 49 -9.78 19.37 -14.02
C PRO A 49 -11.32 19.36 -13.96
N ASP A 50 -11.98 18.55 -14.79
CA ASP A 50 -13.44 18.45 -14.81
C ASP A 50 -13.98 17.77 -13.54
N PHE A 51 -13.29 16.73 -13.06
CA PHE A 51 -13.64 16.06 -11.81
C PHE A 51 -13.47 17.00 -10.61
N SER A 52 -12.34 17.71 -10.52
CA SER A 52 -12.12 18.69 -9.46
C SER A 52 -13.19 19.80 -9.44
N SER A 53 -13.61 20.24 -10.64
CA SER A 53 -14.66 21.25 -10.80
C SER A 53 -16.03 20.73 -10.35
N SER A 54 -16.35 19.47 -10.65
CA SER A 54 -17.61 18.84 -10.22
C SER A 54 -17.74 18.78 -8.70
N ILE A 55 -16.67 18.41 -7.99
CA ILE A 55 -16.61 18.41 -6.53
C ILE A 55 -16.78 19.82 -5.98
N ALA A 56 -16.04 20.79 -6.54
CA ALA A 56 -16.06 22.18 -6.07
C ALA A 56 -17.44 22.85 -6.24
N GLN A 57 -18.24 22.43 -7.22
CA GLN A 57 -19.60 22.94 -7.41
C GLN A 57 -20.58 22.46 -6.34
N GLN A 58 -20.35 21.27 -5.75
CA GLN A 58 -21.27 20.67 -4.79
C GLN A 58 -20.96 21.03 -3.35
N THR A 59 -19.71 21.37 -3.05
CA THR A 59 -19.32 21.79 -1.70
C THR A 59 -18.18 22.78 -1.74
N SER A 60 -18.44 24.00 -1.24
CA SER A 60 -17.43 25.04 -1.05
C SER A 60 -16.64 24.87 0.26
N LYS A 61 -17.02 23.89 1.09
CA LYS A 61 -16.45 23.66 2.43
C LYS A 61 -15.40 22.55 2.48
N VAL A 62 -15.25 21.77 1.41
CA VAL A 62 -14.24 20.72 1.32
C VAL A 62 -13.00 21.28 0.62
N GLY A 63 -11.86 21.26 1.31
CA GLY A 63 -10.59 21.75 0.80
C GLY A 63 -9.73 20.64 0.19
N TRP A 64 -8.86 21.01 -0.76
CA TRP A 64 -7.79 20.17 -1.26
C TRP A 64 -6.56 20.30 -0.36
N ALA A 65 -6.08 19.20 0.22
CA ALA A 65 -4.86 19.17 1.03
C ALA A 65 -4.34 17.74 1.23
N SER A 66 -3.06 17.60 1.52
CA SER A 66 -2.55 16.43 2.23
C SER A 66 -2.91 16.54 3.72
N LYS A 67 -3.11 15.40 4.40
CA LYS A 67 -3.56 15.28 5.81
C LYS A 67 -3.03 16.45 6.68
N SER A 68 -3.93 17.38 7.02
CA SER A 68 -3.63 18.59 7.78
C SER A 68 -4.05 18.42 9.24
N ASP A 69 -3.18 18.82 10.16
CA ASP A 69 -3.38 18.70 11.61
C ASP A 69 -4.42 19.69 12.20
N GLY A 70 -5.53 19.96 11.49
CA GLY A 70 -6.58 20.82 12.03
C GLY A 70 -7.66 21.34 11.07
N SER A 71 -7.83 20.76 9.88
CA SER A 71 -9.06 20.96 9.09
C SER A 71 -9.80 19.64 8.98
N ASP A 72 -11.09 19.66 9.30
CA ASP A 72 -11.78 18.44 9.69
C ASP A 72 -12.32 17.60 8.52
N VAL A 73 -12.34 18.10 7.27
CA VAL A 73 -12.51 17.28 6.06
C VAL A 73 -11.64 17.80 4.90
N VAL A 74 -10.76 16.96 4.34
CA VAL A 74 -9.88 17.33 3.21
C VAL A 74 -9.79 16.23 2.15
N LEU A 75 -9.59 16.64 0.90
CA LEU A 75 -9.43 15.75 -0.25
C LEU A 75 -7.98 15.61 -0.67
N ASP A 76 -7.54 14.37 -0.83
CA ASP A 76 -6.18 14.02 -1.21
C ASP A 76 -5.99 14.05 -2.73
N GLY A 77 -5.73 15.24 -3.27
CA GLY A 77 -5.50 15.41 -4.71
C GLY A 77 -4.24 14.72 -5.25
N SER A 78 -3.39 14.14 -4.39
CA SER A 78 -2.14 13.52 -4.81
C SER A 78 -2.31 12.15 -5.48
N ARG A 79 -3.43 11.46 -5.22
CA ARG A 79 -3.76 10.16 -5.82
C ARG A 79 -5.25 10.01 -6.04
N VAL A 80 -5.64 9.84 -7.30
CA VAL A 80 -6.98 9.45 -7.76
C VAL A 80 -6.87 8.11 -8.47
N LEU A 81 -7.66 7.13 -8.06
CA LEU A 81 -7.78 5.87 -8.76
C LEU A 81 -8.89 5.99 -9.82
N ALA A 82 -8.59 5.61 -11.05
CA ALA A 82 -9.52 5.59 -12.16
C ALA A 82 -9.67 4.14 -12.65
N VAL A 83 -10.89 3.63 -12.68
CA VAL A 83 -11.24 2.31 -13.23
C VAL A 83 -12.12 2.53 -14.45
N THR A 84 -11.69 2.08 -15.62
CA THR A 84 -12.48 2.13 -16.86
C THR A 84 -13.04 0.75 -17.15
N ASP A 85 -14.36 0.65 -17.26
CA ASP A 85 -15.05 -0.59 -17.60
C ASP A 85 -14.91 -0.96 -19.09
N SER A 86 -15.42 -2.13 -19.46
CA SER A 86 -15.33 -2.65 -20.82
C SER A 86 -16.12 -1.85 -21.87
N VAL A 87 -17.03 -0.98 -21.44
CA VAL A 87 -17.79 -0.09 -22.32
C VAL A 87 -17.25 1.35 -22.30
N GLY A 88 -16.14 1.59 -21.62
CA GLY A 88 -15.44 2.87 -21.59
C GLY A 88 -15.96 3.88 -20.57
N ASN A 89 -16.80 3.48 -19.61
CA ASN A 89 -17.12 4.36 -18.47
C ASN A 89 -16.00 4.31 -17.46
N THR A 90 -15.61 5.46 -16.93
CA THR A 90 -14.55 5.59 -15.93
C THR A 90 -15.13 6.00 -14.58
N THR A 91 -14.84 5.21 -13.55
CA THR A 91 -15.08 5.60 -12.15
C THR A 91 -13.79 6.13 -11.54
N TYR A 92 -13.85 7.31 -10.95
CA TYR A 92 -12.78 7.95 -10.19
C TYR A 92 -13.05 7.79 -8.71
N SER A 93 -12.04 7.43 -7.93
CA SER A 93 -12.07 7.38 -6.47
C SER A 93 -10.92 8.17 -5.89
N LEU A 94 -11.26 9.14 -5.05
CA LEU A 94 -10.36 10.11 -4.44
C LEU A 94 -10.45 9.96 -2.93
N ARG A 95 -9.32 9.92 -2.22
CA ARG A 95 -9.39 9.83 -0.76
C ARG A 95 -9.91 11.12 -0.14
N MET A 96 -10.75 10.95 0.87
CA MET A 96 -11.18 12.00 1.77
C MET A 96 -10.72 11.67 3.20
N TYR A 97 -10.07 12.62 3.85
CA TYR A 97 -9.75 12.54 5.27
C TYR A 97 -10.81 13.27 6.05
N VAL A 98 -11.30 12.65 7.12
CA VAL A 98 -12.22 13.25 8.08
C VAL A 98 -11.52 13.23 9.45
N ALA A 99 -11.54 14.33 10.20
CA ALA A 99 -10.94 14.39 11.53
C ALA A 99 -11.67 13.47 12.52
N ASP A 100 -10.93 13.00 13.53
CA ASP A 100 -11.44 12.10 14.57
C ASP A 100 -12.07 10.78 14.04
N THR A 101 -11.76 10.42 12.79
CA THR A 101 -12.20 9.16 12.18
C THR A 101 -11.64 7.97 12.96
N PRO A 102 -12.48 6.97 13.32
CA PRO A 102 -12.01 5.73 13.92
C PRO A 102 -10.94 5.06 13.05
N HIS A 103 -9.97 4.40 13.68
CA HIS A 103 -8.83 3.84 12.96
C HIS A 103 -9.20 2.84 11.86
N ASN A 104 -10.33 2.12 12.02
CA ASN A 104 -10.87 1.13 11.08
C ASN A 104 -11.81 1.75 10.01
N VAL A 105 -11.89 3.08 9.92
CA VAL A 105 -12.77 3.80 9.00
C VAL A 105 -11.96 4.65 8.03
N PHE A 106 -12.37 4.68 6.76
CA PHE A 106 -11.82 5.57 5.74
C PHE A 106 -12.87 5.98 4.71
N TYR A 107 -12.62 7.09 4.02
CA TYR A 107 -13.59 7.70 3.11
C TYR A 107 -13.01 7.92 1.71
N ASN A 108 -13.85 7.73 0.69
CA ASN A 108 -13.55 8.10 -0.68
C ASN A 108 -14.66 8.99 -1.25
N VAL A 109 -14.29 10.02 -2.02
CA VAL A 109 -15.20 10.70 -2.95
C VAL A 109 -15.11 9.98 -4.28
N VAL A 110 -16.25 9.51 -4.77
CA VAL A 110 -16.38 8.79 -6.02
C VAL A 110 -17.15 9.63 -7.02
N ALA A 111 -16.67 9.70 -8.26
CA ALA A 111 -17.46 10.19 -9.37
C ALA A 111 -17.29 9.28 -10.58
N LYS A 112 -18.26 9.35 -11.49
CA LYS A 112 -18.24 8.57 -12.72
C LYS A 112 -18.27 9.50 -13.92
N GLN A 113 -17.61 9.07 -14.98
CA GLN A 113 -17.68 9.65 -16.30
C GLN A 113 -18.09 8.55 -17.27
N THR A 114 -19.16 8.77 -18.01
CA THR A 114 -19.58 7.85 -19.06
C THR A 114 -18.61 7.91 -20.24
N HIS A 115 -18.66 6.91 -21.13
CA HIS A 115 -17.87 6.93 -22.38
C HIS A 115 -18.14 8.19 -23.24
N GLU A 116 -19.32 8.80 -23.10
CA GLU A 116 -19.69 10.06 -23.78
C GLU A 116 -19.13 11.32 -23.09
N GLY A 117 -18.39 11.16 -21.99
CA GLY A 117 -17.82 12.25 -21.20
C GLY A 117 -18.78 12.89 -20.20
N VAL A 118 -20.01 12.37 -20.06
CA VAL A 118 -21.00 12.89 -19.10
C VAL A 118 -20.58 12.48 -17.68
N HIS A 119 -20.48 13.45 -16.79
CA HIS A 119 -20.16 13.23 -15.38
C HIS A 119 -21.42 13.06 -14.53
N ASN A 120 -21.42 12.04 -13.68
CA ASN A 120 -22.43 11.86 -12.65
C ASN A 120 -22.10 12.71 -11.41
N GLU A 121 -23.12 12.97 -10.61
CA GLU A 121 -22.99 13.61 -9.30
C GLU A 121 -22.01 12.82 -8.40
N PRO A 122 -20.95 13.47 -7.88
CA PRO A 122 -20.04 12.84 -6.94
C PRO A 122 -20.74 12.44 -5.63
N PHE A 123 -20.31 11.33 -5.05
CA PHE A 123 -20.83 10.84 -3.77
C PHE A 123 -19.69 10.39 -2.86
N VAL A 124 -19.98 10.23 -1.58
CA VAL A 124 -19.02 9.76 -0.58
C VAL A 124 -19.30 8.30 -0.28
N LEU A 125 -18.24 7.50 -0.28
CA LEU A 125 -18.20 6.16 0.31
C LEU A 125 -17.47 6.22 1.63
N ARG A 126 -18.09 5.68 2.67
CA ARG A 126 -17.48 5.39 3.96
C ARG A 126 -17.27 3.89 4.04
N TYR A 127 -16.05 3.48 4.30
CA TYR A 127 -15.70 2.09 4.55
C TYR A 127 -15.39 1.97 6.04
N GLU A 128 -16.06 1.05 6.71
CA GLU A 128 -15.80 0.67 8.10
C GLU A 128 -15.46 -0.80 8.13
N VAL A 129 -14.19 -1.12 8.31
CA VAL A 129 -13.71 -2.50 8.40
C VAL A 129 -14.15 -3.08 9.73
N ASP A 130 -14.59 -4.34 9.74
CA ASP A 130 -14.95 -5.02 10.99
C ASP A 130 -13.77 -4.98 11.97
N GLU A 131 -14.02 -4.55 13.21
CA GLU A 131 -12.99 -4.33 14.23
C GLU A 131 -12.16 -5.60 14.53
N ASP A 132 -12.79 -6.78 14.46
CA ASP A 132 -12.13 -8.07 14.67
C ASP A 132 -11.27 -8.51 13.48
N TYR A 133 -11.57 -8.01 12.29
CA TYR A 133 -10.82 -8.23 11.06
C TYR A 133 -9.77 -7.15 10.81
N TRP A 134 -9.88 -5.97 11.42
CA TRP A 134 -8.94 -4.86 11.21
C TRP A 134 -7.45 -5.25 11.34
N PRO A 135 -7.00 -6.03 12.36
CA PRO A 135 -5.61 -6.44 12.44
C PRO A 135 -5.16 -7.24 11.21
N GLU A 136 -6.01 -8.14 10.71
CA GLU A 136 -5.74 -8.90 9.50
C GLU A 136 -5.77 -7.98 8.28
N TYR A 137 -6.74 -7.08 8.19
CA TYR A 137 -6.88 -6.13 7.09
C TYR A 137 -5.63 -5.27 6.88
N VAL A 138 -5.04 -4.76 7.96
CA VAL A 138 -3.85 -3.91 7.91
C VAL A 138 -2.51 -4.66 7.93
N ALA A 139 -2.51 -5.98 8.12
CA ALA A 139 -1.29 -6.79 8.17
C ALA A 139 -0.65 -7.02 6.78
N GLY A 140 0.22 -6.13 6.33
CA GLY A 140 0.82 -6.22 4.99
C GLY A 140 -0.14 -5.80 3.86
N PRO A 141 0.15 -6.16 2.59
CA PRO A 141 -0.48 -5.54 1.42
C PRO A 141 -2.00 -5.67 1.46
N ARG A 142 -2.70 -4.52 1.56
CA ARG A 142 -4.18 -4.50 1.68
C ARG A 142 -4.87 -4.89 0.39
N GLN A 143 -4.20 -4.69 -0.74
CA GLN A 143 -4.70 -4.99 -2.09
C GLN A 143 -4.99 -6.49 -2.31
N GLU A 144 -4.41 -7.38 -1.49
CA GLU A 144 -4.59 -8.83 -1.59
C GLU A 144 -5.71 -9.36 -0.69
N LYS A 145 -6.41 -8.49 0.06
CA LYS A 145 -7.38 -8.90 1.08
C LYS A 145 -8.79 -8.48 0.71
N PRO A 146 -9.79 -9.36 0.89
CA PRO A 146 -11.18 -8.96 0.71
C PRO A 146 -11.54 -7.91 1.76
N PHE A 147 -12.28 -6.88 1.34
CA PHE A 147 -12.91 -5.98 2.29
C PHE A 147 -14.00 -6.73 3.05
N LYS A 148 -13.94 -6.66 4.39
CA LYS A 148 -14.96 -7.17 5.29
C LYS A 148 -15.34 -6.06 6.27
N GLY A 149 -16.60 -5.66 6.24
CA GLY A 149 -17.07 -4.49 6.95
C GLY A 149 -18.34 -3.89 6.38
N THR A 150 -18.63 -2.66 6.77
CA THR A 150 -19.78 -1.87 6.31
C THR A 150 -19.35 -0.81 5.31
N ILE A 151 -20.08 -0.68 4.21
CA ILE A 151 -19.94 0.40 3.22
C ILE A 151 -21.17 1.29 3.31
N GLY A 152 -20.97 2.56 3.68
CA GLY A 152 -21.99 3.60 3.67
C GLY A 152 -21.87 4.49 2.43
N VAL A 153 -23.00 4.85 1.81
CA VAL A 153 -23.09 5.75 0.66
C VAL A 153 -23.81 7.02 1.08
N TYR A 154 -23.22 8.18 0.77
CA TYR A 154 -23.75 9.50 1.13
C TYR A 154 -23.65 10.42 -0.07
N THR A 155 -24.58 11.35 -0.20
CA THR A 155 -24.41 12.45 -1.16
C THR A 155 -23.29 13.38 -0.66
N LEU A 156 -22.48 13.90 -1.58
CA LEU A 156 -21.42 14.83 -1.21
C LEU A 156 -21.98 16.11 -0.55
N GLU A 157 -23.16 16.55 -0.99
CA GLU A 157 -23.90 17.66 -0.38
C GLU A 157 -24.25 17.37 1.09
N ALA A 158 -24.81 16.20 1.41
CA ALA A 158 -25.17 15.86 2.80
C ALA A 158 -23.94 15.88 3.71
N PHE A 159 -22.80 15.41 3.20
CA PHE A 159 -21.51 15.50 3.89
C PHE A 159 -21.07 16.95 4.10
N GLY A 160 -21.16 17.80 3.06
CA GLY A 160 -20.83 19.22 3.15
C GLY A 160 -21.76 20.04 4.05
N LEU A 161 -23.04 19.66 4.17
CA LEU A 161 -24.01 20.34 5.03
C LEU A 161 -23.76 20.10 6.52
N GLN A 162 -23.19 18.95 6.89
CA GLN A 162 -22.81 18.64 8.28
C GLN A 162 -21.52 19.33 8.73
N MET A 163 -20.82 20.01 7.81
CA MET A 163 -19.63 20.80 8.14
C MET A 163 -20.02 22.20 8.63
N ASP A 164 -19.47 22.61 9.76
CA ASP A 164 -19.57 24.00 10.22
C ASP A 164 -18.72 24.95 9.34
N GLN A 165 -18.68 26.25 9.70
CA GLN A 165 -17.94 27.24 8.91
C GLN A 165 -16.41 27.08 8.96
N ASN A 166 -15.90 26.24 9.87
CA ASN A 166 -14.48 25.91 10.01
C ASN A 166 -14.15 24.53 9.40
N GLY A 167 -15.12 23.88 8.75
CA GLY A 167 -14.97 22.54 8.17
C GLY A 167 -15.23 21.41 9.17
N LYS A 168 -15.58 21.72 10.43
CA LYS A 168 -15.79 20.73 11.49
C LYS A 168 -17.07 19.94 11.27
N MET A 169 -16.92 18.62 11.19
CA MET A 169 -18.08 17.74 11.12
C MET A 169 -18.82 17.76 12.46
N GLY A 170 -20.09 18.16 12.45
CA GLY A 170 -20.94 18.17 13.64
C GLY A 170 -21.40 16.77 14.01
N SER A 171 -22.19 16.16 13.14
CA SER A 171 -22.59 14.75 13.20
C SER A 171 -22.44 14.14 11.82
N GLU A 172 -21.98 12.90 11.73
CA GLU A 172 -21.97 12.17 10.45
C GLU A 172 -23.42 12.16 9.90
N PRO A 173 -23.62 12.49 8.61
CA PRO A 173 -24.96 12.41 8.02
C PRO A 173 -25.45 10.95 8.03
N GLU A 174 -26.77 10.74 7.94
CA GLU A 174 -27.29 9.39 7.75
C GLU A 174 -26.95 8.89 6.34
N PRO A 175 -26.44 7.64 6.19
CA PRO A 175 -26.17 7.08 4.88
C PRO A 175 -27.48 6.88 4.12
N CYS A 176 -27.48 7.23 2.83
CA CYS A 176 -28.62 6.99 1.96
C CYS A 176 -28.71 5.48 1.62
N LEU A 177 -27.56 4.77 1.61
CA LEU A 177 -27.45 3.32 1.53
C LEU A 177 -26.34 2.81 2.47
N SER A 178 -26.56 1.66 3.10
CA SER A 178 -25.54 0.94 3.87
C SER A 178 -25.56 -0.54 3.46
N VAL A 179 -24.38 -1.10 3.19
CA VAL A 179 -24.17 -2.47 2.72
C VAL A 179 -23.13 -3.14 3.60
N ASN A 180 -23.39 -4.36 4.06
CA ASN A 180 -22.40 -5.19 4.75
C ASN A 180 -21.71 -6.10 3.73
N ALA A 181 -20.38 -6.10 3.73
CA ALA A 181 -19.53 -7.01 3.00
C ALA A 181 -18.91 -7.99 4.00
N GLU A 182 -19.23 -9.27 3.89
CA GLU A 182 -18.83 -10.30 4.88
C GLU A 182 -17.43 -10.92 4.67
N GLY A 183 -16.60 -10.47 3.73
CA GLY A 183 -15.39 -11.17 3.27
C GLY A 183 -15.71 -12.57 2.70
N GLY A 184 -15.39 -12.85 1.44
CA GLY A 184 -15.82 -14.11 0.81
C GLY A 184 -15.25 -15.38 1.46
N ASN A 185 -16.11 -16.22 2.05
CA ASN A 185 -16.33 -17.64 1.72
C ASN A 185 -17.53 -18.19 2.54
N GLY A 186 -18.76 -17.88 2.10
CA GLY A 186 -19.99 -18.26 2.81
C GLY A 186 -21.08 -18.74 1.85
N ASP A 187 -21.27 -20.05 1.79
CA ASP A 187 -22.40 -20.72 1.14
C ASP A 187 -23.70 -20.26 1.80
N SER A 188 -24.40 -19.30 1.20
CA SER A 188 -25.67 -18.79 1.71
C SER A 188 -26.83 -19.32 0.89
N GLY A 189 -27.50 -20.31 1.48
CA GLY A 189 -28.80 -20.77 1.03
C GLY A 189 -29.78 -19.61 0.95
N ASN A 190 -30.35 -19.46 -0.24
CA ASN A 190 -31.47 -18.59 -0.56
C ASN A 190 -32.60 -18.71 0.47
N SER A 191 -32.92 -17.61 1.17
CA SER A 191 -34.19 -17.47 1.88
C SER A 191 -34.79 -16.08 1.66
N GLY A 192 -35.36 -15.90 0.46
CA GLY A 192 -36.48 -14.99 0.29
C GLY A 192 -37.74 -15.57 0.95
N GLY A 193 -38.45 -14.80 1.75
CA GLY A 193 -39.74 -15.21 2.29
C GLY A 193 -40.26 -14.29 3.39
N GLY A 194 -41.30 -13.52 3.07
CA GLY A 194 -41.80 -12.42 3.88
C GLY A 194 -42.62 -12.78 5.12
N SER A 195 -42.99 -11.72 5.82
CA SER A 195 -43.88 -11.69 6.97
C SER A 195 -45.24 -12.34 6.70
N ASN A 196 -45.64 -13.28 7.54
CA ASN A 196 -46.94 -13.25 8.22
C ASN A 196 -46.99 -14.23 9.40
N GLY A 197 -47.67 -13.81 10.47
CA GLY A 197 -47.63 -14.47 11.77
C GLY A 197 -48.59 -15.63 11.99
N GLY A 198 -48.63 -16.09 13.25
CA GLY A 198 -49.79 -16.75 13.83
C GLY A 198 -49.70 -18.26 14.08
N ASN A 199 -49.25 -18.58 15.31
CA ASN A 199 -49.82 -19.54 16.25
C ASN A 199 -49.64 -21.08 16.10
N GLU A 200 -49.40 -21.68 17.27
CA GLU A 200 -49.69 -23.03 17.78
C GLU A 200 -49.04 -24.30 17.16
N GLY A 201 -48.10 -24.85 17.93
CA GLY A 201 -48.21 -26.21 18.50
C GLY A 201 -47.86 -27.41 17.63
N SER A 202 -46.77 -28.12 17.98
CA SER A 202 -46.82 -29.53 18.41
C SER A 202 -45.42 -30.16 18.45
N SER A 203 -45.27 -31.05 19.42
CA SER A 203 -44.15 -31.90 19.79
C SER A 203 -43.61 -32.81 18.67
N GLY A 204 -42.29 -32.99 18.65
CA GLY A 204 -41.63 -34.08 17.91
C GLY A 204 -40.19 -34.27 18.39
N SER A 205 -39.92 -35.43 18.98
CA SER A 205 -38.67 -35.85 19.63
C SER A 205 -37.74 -36.55 18.63
N GLY A 206 -36.41 -36.45 18.81
CA GLY A 206 -35.49 -37.55 18.47
C GLY A 206 -34.12 -37.20 17.84
N GLY A 207 -33.05 -37.59 18.55
CA GLY A 207 -31.72 -37.95 18.02
C GLY A 207 -30.74 -36.78 17.81
N GLY A 208 -29.59 -36.66 18.48
CA GLY A 208 -28.73 -37.67 19.11
C GLY A 208 -27.55 -38.00 18.19
N GLY A 209 -26.44 -37.26 18.30
CA GLY A 209 -25.21 -37.53 17.55
C GLY A 209 -24.06 -36.62 17.96
N ASN A 210 -23.29 -37.06 18.97
CA ASN A 210 -21.96 -36.53 19.29
C ASN A 210 -21.00 -36.81 18.12
N HIS A 211 -20.20 -35.83 17.69
CA HIS A 211 -18.82 -36.06 17.24
C HIS A 211 -17.91 -34.86 17.54
N ASP A 212 -16.69 -35.24 17.94
CA ASP A 212 -15.57 -34.52 18.55
C ASP A 212 -14.71 -33.80 17.48
N PRO A 213 -14.07 -32.63 17.73
CA PRO A 213 -13.32 -31.92 16.69
C PRO A 213 -11.83 -32.29 16.74
N GLY A 214 -11.36 -32.97 15.69
CA GLY A 214 -9.95 -33.33 15.50
C GLY A 214 -9.33 -32.65 14.29
N SER A 215 -8.52 -31.62 14.55
CA SER A 215 -7.25 -31.26 13.89
C SER A 215 -6.94 -31.89 12.52
N TYR A 216 -6.84 -31.07 11.46
CA TYR A 216 -5.88 -31.30 10.38
C TYR A 216 -5.60 -30.02 9.57
N TYR A 217 -4.41 -29.45 9.75
CA TYR A 217 -3.79 -28.53 8.79
C TYR A 217 -3.06 -29.37 7.76
N ASP A 218 -3.36 -29.19 6.47
CA ASP A 218 -2.59 -29.83 5.40
C ASP A 218 -2.13 -28.83 4.34
N TYR A 219 -0.99 -29.19 3.77
CA TYR A 219 0.05 -28.36 3.17
C TYR A 219 -0.25 -27.73 1.81
N TRP A 220 0.48 -26.64 1.57
CA TRP A 220 0.86 -26.06 0.28
C TRP A 220 1.54 -27.06 -0.66
N ASN A 221 1.15 -27.07 -1.94
CA ASN A 221 2.05 -27.10 -3.11
C ASN A 221 1.26 -27.25 -4.41
N THR A 222 1.40 -26.31 -5.34
CA THR A 222 1.67 -26.68 -6.75
C THR A 222 2.37 -25.56 -7.51
N TYR A 223 3.37 -26.00 -8.28
CA TYR A 223 4.29 -25.31 -9.17
C TYR A 223 3.64 -24.39 -10.23
N ALA A 224 4.40 -23.38 -10.66
CA ALA A 224 4.41 -22.92 -12.05
C ALA A 224 5.83 -22.59 -12.53
N PRO A 225 6.13 -22.72 -13.84
CA PRO A 225 7.45 -22.98 -14.38
C PRO A 225 8.21 -21.73 -14.83
N ASP A 226 9.54 -21.92 -14.98
CA ASP A 226 10.42 -21.08 -15.80
C ASP A 226 9.81 -20.76 -17.18
N ASN A 227 9.84 -19.47 -17.56
CA ASN A 227 10.28 -19.05 -18.88
C ASN A 227 10.69 -17.57 -18.87
N GLY A 228 11.94 -17.33 -19.25
CA GLY A 228 12.51 -16.00 -19.38
C GLY A 228 12.02 -15.25 -20.63
N GLY A 229 12.08 -13.92 -20.53
CA GLY A 229 11.91 -13.01 -21.65
C GLY A 229 12.22 -11.59 -21.19
N GLY A 230 13.40 -11.09 -21.53
CA GLY A 230 13.82 -9.73 -21.20
C GLY A 230 13.03 -8.68 -21.98
N GLY A 231 12.68 -7.60 -21.31
CA GLY A 231 12.07 -6.40 -21.88
C GLY A 231 12.28 -5.23 -20.94
N SER A 232 13.06 -4.25 -21.39
CA SER A 232 13.44 -3.05 -20.67
C SER A 232 12.32 -2.01 -20.59
N GLY A 233 12.12 -1.45 -19.39
CA GLY A 233 11.60 -0.09 -19.19
C GLY A 233 10.10 0.09 -19.37
N ALA A 234 9.36 0.06 -18.26
CA ALA A 234 8.05 0.69 -18.15
C ALA A 234 7.88 1.17 -16.70
N GLY A 235 7.30 2.36 -16.53
CA GLY A 235 6.97 2.90 -15.21
C GLY A 235 6.09 1.92 -14.44
N THR A 236 6.17 1.98 -13.11
CA THR A 236 5.28 1.27 -12.20
C THR A 236 3.83 1.59 -12.57
N GLU A 237 3.19 0.67 -13.29
CA GLU A 237 1.74 0.62 -13.46
C GLU A 237 1.13 0.48 -12.05
N PRO A 238 0.12 1.29 -11.70
CA PRO A 238 -0.63 1.08 -10.47
C PRO A 238 -1.36 -0.25 -10.60
N PHE A 239 -1.11 -1.16 -9.67
CA PHE A 239 -1.72 -2.48 -9.63
C PHE A 239 -2.95 -2.42 -8.71
N VAL A 240 -4.07 -2.94 -9.19
CA VAL A 240 -5.17 -3.48 -8.37
C VAL A 240 -5.42 -4.84 -8.99
N GLU A 241 -5.13 -5.91 -8.24
CA GLU A 241 -5.55 -7.23 -8.66
C GLU A 241 -7.04 -7.36 -8.41
N VAL A 242 -7.78 -7.47 -9.51
CA VAL A 242 -9.16 -7.93 -9.50
C VAL A 242 -9.12 -9.45 -9.32
N GLY A 243 -9.29 -9.89 -8.06
CA GLY A 243 -9.30 -11.28 -7.60
C GLY A 243 -10.64 -11.70 -6.94
N GLU A 244 -11.10 -12.89 -7.30
CA GLU A 244 -12.41 -13.54 -7.12
C GLU A 244 -13.00 -13.66 -5.70
N GLY A 245 -14.24 -13.22 -5.53
CA GLY A 245 -15.13 -13.71 -4.47
C GLY A 245 -16.52 -13.08 -4.53
N ASN A 246 -17.59 -13.88 -4.64
CA ASN A 246 -18.95 -13.33 -4.61
C ASN A 246 -19.46 -13.10 -3.21
N PHE A 247 -20.13 -11.96 -3.12
CA PHE A 247 -21.42 -11.82 -2.47
C PHE A 247 -22.53 -12.29 -3.42
N GLY A 248 -23.07 -13.49 -3.16
CA GLY A 248 -24.18 -14.11 -3.91
C GLY A 248 -23.81 -14.93 -5.16
N GLY A 249 -22.87 -15.89 -5.08
CA GLY A 249 -22.57 -16.93 -6.10
C GLY A 249 -21.70 -16.57 -7.36
N PRO A 250 -20.36 -16.70 -7.36
CA PRO A 250 -19.40 -16.05 -8.30
C PRO A 250 -18.82 -16.97 -9.38
N GLY A 251 -18.22 -16.37 -10.41
CA GLY A 251 -17.28 -17.02 -11.34
C GLY A 251 -16.05 -16.15 -11.68
N THR A 252 -14.89 -16.82 -11.60
CA THR A 252 -13.44 -16.61 -11.86
C THR A 252 -12.74 -15.26 -12.21
N ASP A 253 -13.34 -14.06 -12.18
CA ASP A 253 -12.70 -12.82 -12.69
C ASP A 253 -12.43 -11.65 -11.72
N GLY A 254 -12.81 -11.73 -10.45
CA GLY A 254 -12.21 -10.90 -9.39
C GLY A 254 -12.47 -9.40 -9.39
N ILE A 255 -13.43 -8.95 -10.18
CA ILE A 255 -13.88 -7.57 -10.14
C ILE A 255 -14.88 -7.42 -8.97
N LEU A 256 -14.82 -6.33 -8.18
CA LEU A 256 -15.96 -5.85 -7.38
C LEU A 256 -17.07 -5.41 -8.37
N LYS A 257 -17.78 -6.38 -8.94
CA LYS A 257 -18.86 -6.15 -9.90
C LYS A 257 -20.09 -5.73 -9.13
N ALA A 258 -20.46 -4.46 -9.32
CA ALA A 258 -21.75 -3.87 -9.03
C ALA A 258 -22.31 -4.18 -7.63
N ILE A 259 -22.07 -3.28 -6.68
CA ILE A 259 -23.19 -2.91 -5.82
C ILE A 259 -24.22 -2.33 -6.79
N ALA A 260 -25.34 -3.02 -6.99
CA ALA A 260 -26.55 -2.34 -7.41
C ALA A 260 -26.86 -1.40 -6.24
N ILE A 261 -26.38 -0.17 -6.28
CA ILE A 261 -26.68 0.87 -5.29
C ILE A 261 -28.14 1.26 -5.56
N MET A 262 -29.08 0.35 -5.28
CA MET A 262 -30.51 0.65 -5.35
C MET A 262 -30.86 1.30 -4.02
N GLY A 263 -30.80 2.61 -3.99
CA GLY A 263 -31.11 3.40 -2.80
C GLY A 263 -32.53 3.15 -2.31
N LYS A 264 -32.75 3.34 -1.00
CA LYS A 264 -34.10 3.38 -0.41
C LYS A 264 -34.79 4.73 -0.62
N SER A 265 -34.07 5.76 -1.09
CA SER A 265 -34.60 7.08 -1.41
C SER A 265 -34.22 7.50 -2.83
N ALA A 266 -35.01 8.41 -3.41
CA ALA A 266 -34.77 8.98 -4.75
C ALA A 266 -33.47 9.79 -4.87
N ASP A 267 -32.73 9.96 -3.77
CA ASP A 267 -31.56 10.83 -3.67
C ASP A 267 -30.23 10.05 -3.63
N CYS A 268 -30.26 8.71 -3.66
CA CYS A 268 -29.04 7.92 -3.81
C CYS A 268 -28.65 7.76 -5.29
N PRO A 269 -27.35 7.72 -5.61
CA PRO A 269 -26.90 7.36 -6.94
C PRO A 269 -27.32 5.92 -7.27
N GLU A 270 -28.29 5.76 -8.18
CA GLU A 270 -28.77 4.46 -8.64
C GLU A 270 -27.97 3.99 -9.85
N GLU A 271 -26.94 3.15 -9.68
CA GLU A 271 -26.27 2.52 -10.83
C GLU A 271 -25.28 1.41 -10.42
N ASN A 272 -25.13 0.41 -11.30
CA ASN A 272 -24.05 -0.58 -11.21
C ASN A 272 -22.72 0.13 -11.48
N THR A 273 -21.86 0.19 -10.47
CA THR A 273 -20.58 0.91 -10.54
C THR A 273 -19.43 0.02 -10.07
N LEU A 274 -18.32 0.06 -10.81
CA LEU A 274 -17.04 -0.47 -10.35
C LEU A 274 -16.42 0.55 -9.39
N LEU A 275 -16.20 0.17 -8.14
CA LEU A 275 -15.75 1.07 -7.09
C LEU A 275 -14.29 0.78 -6.73
N PRO A 276 -13.32 1.55 -7.23
CA PRO A 276 -11.96 1.47 -6.72
C PRO A 276 -11.92 1.98 -5.28
N ILE A 277 -11.38 1.16 -4.38
CA ILE A 277 -11.13 1.57 -3.00
C ILE A 277 -9.79 2.31 -2.97
N ASN A 278 -9.81 3.62 -2.71
CA ASN A 278 -8.61 4.47 -2.63
C ASN A 278 -8.16 4.65 -1.17
N GLU A 279 -7.49 3.63 -0.66
CA GLU A 279 -6.93 3.55 0.69
C GLU A 279 -5.51 4.07 0.79
N GLU A 280 -5.10 4.42 2.02
CA GLU A 280 -3.73 4.85 2.34
C GLU A 280 -2.72 3.83 1.88
N ASP A 281 -1.83 4.27 0.99
CA ASP A 281 -0.73 3.45 0.48
C ASP A 281 0.00 2.86 1.68
N ASP A 282 0.02 1.54 1.75
CA ASP A 282 0.89 0.88 2.70
C ASP A 282 2.32 1.21 2.30
N PHE A 283 3.17 1.61 3.25
CA PHE A 283 4.53 2.02 2.93
C PHE A 283 5.29 0.88 2.23
N GLU A 284 4.92 -0.34 2.54
CA GLU A 284 5.36 -1.61 2.01
C GLU A 284 5.25 -1.68 0.48
N GLU A 285 4.24 -1.03 -0.11
CA GLU A 285 4.03 -0.93 -1.57
C GLU A 285 5.01 0.04 -2.23
N LYS A 286 5.55 0.99 -1.46
CA LYS A 286 6.55 1.97 -1.92
C LYS A 286 7.98 1.43 -1.84
N ILE A 287 8.13 0.15 -1.50
CA ILE A 287 9.44 -0.53 -1.41
C ILE A 287 9.73 -1.26 -2.72
N ASP A 288 10.60 -0.68 -3.54
CA ASP A 288 11.15 -1.31 -4.75
C ASP A 288 12.30 -2.25 -4.38
N ASP A 289 12.04 -3.55 -4.49
CA ASP A 289 13.00 -4.63 -4.23
C ASP A 289 13.45 -5.39 -5.48
N THR A 290 13.17 -4.84 -6.68
CA THR A 290 13.50 -5.49 -7.95
C THR A 290 14.99 -5.82 -8.09
N ALA A 291 15.86 -5.01 -7.48
CA ALA A 291 17.31 -5.18 -7.48
C ALA A 291 17.88 -5.97 -6.28
N LEU A 292 17.03 -6.55 -5.41
CA LEU A 292 17.48 -7.46 -4.36
C LEU A 292 17.70 -8.88 -4.89
N LYS A 293 18.69 -9.56 -4.32
CA LYS A 293 18.86 -11.00 -4.50
C LYS A 293 17.66 -11.76 -3.90
N PRO A 294 17.27 -12.92 -4.46
CA PRO A 294 16.13 -13.70 -3.98
C PRO A 294 16.17 -14.01 -2.47
N CYS A 295 17.35 -14.34 -1.93
CA CYS A 295 17.52 -14.64 -0.51
C CYS A 295 17.12 -13.46 0.41
N LEU A 296 17.49 -12.22 0.05
CA LEU A 296 17.12 -11.02 0.79
C LEU A 296 15.66 -10.63 0.51
N LYS A 297 15.19 -10.80 -0.72
CA LYS A 297 13.79 -10.54 -1.08
C LYS A 297 12.83 -11.38 -0.24
N ASN A 298 13.14 -12.64 0.02
CA ASN A 298 12.35 -13.49 0.90
C ASN A 298 12.23 -12.91 2.32
N VAL A 299 13.34 -12.43 2.90
CA VAL A 299 13.34 -11.79 4.23
C VAL A 299 12.50 -10.51 4.21
N LEU A 300 12.61 -9.70 3.16
CA LEU A 300 11.83 -8.48 3.03
C LEU A 300 10.33 -8.75 2.84
N ASN A 301 9.97 -9.78 2.08
CA ASN A 301 8.58 -10.19 1.90
C ASN A 301 7.98 -10.63 3.25
N ASP A 302 8.70 -11.45 4.02
CA ASP A 302 8.28 -11.82 5.37
C ASP A 302 8.06 -10.55 6.23
N LEU A 303 8.95 -9.56 6.15
CA LEU A 303 8.81 -8.29 6.88
C LEU A 303 7.60 -7.45 6.44
N LYS A 304 7.29 -7.43 5.14
CA LYS A 304 6.13 -6.71 4.57
C LYS A 304 4.81 -7.30 5.07
N THR A 305 4.78 -8.56 5.50
CA THR A 305 3.56 -9.21 6.01
C THR A 305 3.31 -9.02 7.52
N LEU A 306 4.26 -8.44 8.25
CA LEU A 306 4.15 -8.29 9.71
C LEU A 306 3.22 -7.14 10.08
N ASN A 307 2.49 -7.28 11.18
CA ASN A 307 1.76 -6.14 11.78
C ASN A 307 2.73 -5.05 12.24
N LYS A 308 3.90 -5.47 12.75
CA LYS A 308 5.01 -4.59 13.10
C LYS A 308 6.14 -4.68 12.08
N GLY A 309 5.81 -4.55 10.80
CA GLY A 309 6.75 -4.59 9.67
C GLY A 309 7.63 -3.36 9.50
N VAL A 310 8.11 -3.15 8.26
CA VAL A 310 9.00 -2.04 7.91
C VAL A 310 8.27 -0.71 8.05
N GLY A 311 7.08 -0.60 7.46
CA GLY A 311 6.22 0.59 7.51
C GLY A 311 5.84 0.94 8.94
N TYR A 312 5.52 -0.05 9.77
CA TYR A 312 5.28 0.17 11.20
C TYR A 312 6.48 0.83 11.90
N ILE A 313 7.71 0.33 11.68
CA ILE A 313 8.90 0.90 12.32
C ILE A 313 9.15 2.32 11.85
N VAL A 314 9.03 2.58 10.54
CA VAL A 314 9.18 3.93 10.00
C VAL A 314 8.07 4.85 10.51
N GLN A 315 6.82 4.40 10.54
CA GLN A 315 5.69 5.18 11.04
C GLN A 315 5.84 5.48 12.53
N LYS A 316 6.28 4.51 13.34
CA LYS A 316 6.61 4.76 14.75
C LYS A 316 7.72 5.78 14.89
N PHE A 317 8.73 5.74 14.02
CA PHE A 317 9.81 6.70 14.00
C PHE A 317 9.36 8.11 13.61
N ALA A 318 8.52 8.18 12.58
CA ALA A 318 8.07 9.39 11.94
C ALA A 318 6.92 10.09 12.68
N GLY A 319 6.11 9.32 13.42
CA GLY A 319 4.83 9.77 13.96
C GLY A 319 3.72 9.90 12.91
N ASN A 320 4.01 9.65 11.63
CA ASN A 320 3.09 9.71 10.51
C ASN A 320 3.43 8.65 9.43
N THR A 321 2.57 8.49 8.44
CA THR A 321 2.80 7.57 7.32
C THR A 321 3.93 8.09 6.43
N PRO A 322 4.92 7.26 6.04
CA PRO A 322 6.09 7.76 5.34
C PRO A 322 5.78 8.11 3.87
N GLY A 323 5.99 9.38 3.50
CA GLY A 323 5.74 9.89 2.15
C GLY A 323 6.93 9.81 1.20
N PHE A 324 7.58 8.65 1.06
CA PHE A 324 8.71 8.46 0.15
C PHE A 324 8.78 7.04 -0.44
N ASN A 325 9.50 6.89 -1.55
CA ASN A 325 9.79 5.60 -2.17
C ASN A 325 11.12 5.03 -1.66
N TRP A 326 11.17 3.75 -1.32
CA TRP A 326 12.37 3.09 -0.81
C TRP A 326 12.87 2.04 -1.80
N GLU A 327 13.98 2.33 -2.49
CA GLU A 327 14.66 1.35 -3.34
C GLU A 327 15.66 0.55 -2.49
N VAL A 328 15.57 -0.77 -2.53
CA VAL A 328 16.51 -1.67 -1.87
C VAL A 328 17.21 -2.56 -2.90
N LYS A 329 18.52 -2.72 -2.74
CA LYS A 329 19.33 -3.52 -3.66
C LYS A 329 20.50 -4.22 -2.99
N ASP A 330 21.06 -5.21 -3.67
CA ASP A 330 22.29 -5.87 -3.25
C ASP A 330 23.52 -5.27 -3.95
N GLY A 331 24.64 -5.12 -3.24
CA GLY A 331 25.89 -4.56 -3.77
C GLY A 331 27.02 -4.53 -2.73
N SER A 332 28.26 -4.35 -3.18
CA SER A 332 29.42 -4.31 -2.26
C SER A 332 29.52 -2.99 -1.51
N LEU A 333 29.79 -3.06 -0.19
CA LEU A 333 29.88 -1.91 0.72
C LEU A 333 31.21 -1.83 1.46
N GLY A 334 32.19 -2.68 1.14
CA GLY A 334 33.52 -2.61 1.78
C GLY A 334 33.51 -2.91 3.28
N GLY A 335 32.53 -3.68 3.76
CA GLY A 335 32.48 -4.16 5.15
C GLY A 335 31.27 -3.72 5.97
N ALA A 336 30.35 -2.92 5.44
CA ALA A 336 29.04 -2.71 6.07
C ALA A 336 28.06 -3.83 5.68
N THR A 337 27.04 -4.11 6.50
CA THR A 337 25.95 -5.04 6.13
C THR A 337 24.92 -4.37 5.23
N GLY A 338 24.64 -3.09 5.50
CA GLY A 338 23.71 -2.25 4.77
C GLY A 338 24.18 -0.80 4.83
N THR A 339 23.81 -0.01 3.84
CA THR A 339 24.06 1.43 3.83
C THR A 339 22.99 2.13 3.02
N THR A 340 22.30 3.07 3.67
CA THR A 340 21.39 4.01 3.03
C THR A 340 22.14 5.19 2.43
N SER A 341 21.84 5.49 1.17
CA SER A 341 22.37 6.64 0.45
C SER A 341 21.86 7.95 1.07
N THR A 342 22.75 8.92 1.25
CA THR A 342 22.39 10.31 1.60
C THR A 342 21.69 11.06 0.49
N LYS A 343 21.72 10.53 -0.74
CA LYS A 343 21.07 11.16 -1.89
C LYS A 343 19.59 10.81 -1.90
N TYR A 344 18.78 11.83 -2.17
CA TYR A 344 17.36 11.72 -2.43
C TYR A 344 17.05 12.08 -3.88
N ASN A 345 16.38 11.19 -4.61
CA ASN A 345 15.91 11.48 -5.95
C ASN A 345 14.60 12.28 -5.87
N LYS A 346 14.68 13.60 -6.01
CA LYS A 346 13.51 14.49 -5.94
C LYS A 346 12.49 14.27 -7.06
N LEU A 347 12.90 13.71 -8.21
CA LEU A 347 11.98 13.47 -9.33
C LEU A 347 11.04 12.30 -9.03
N THR A 348 11.57 11.26 -8.37
CA THR A 348 10.82 10.03 -8.09
C THR A 348 10.46 9.89 -6.61
N GLY A 349 10.90 10.80 -5.75
CA GLY A 349 10.74 10.70 -4.30
C GLY A 349 11.50 9.53 -3.66
N THR A 350 12.59 9.06 -4.28
CA THR A 350 13.24 7.79 -3.90
C THR A 350 14.48 7.98 -3.03
N VAL A 351 14.62 7.16 -1.99
CA VAL A 351 15.87 6.91 -1.26
C VAL A 351 16.30 5.48 -1.50
N THR A 352 17.61 5.27 -1.68
CA THR A 352 18.17 3.93 -1.96
C THR A 352 18.97 3.39 -0.80
N THR A 353 18.78 2.12 -0.46
CA THR A 353 19.61 1.34 0.45
C THR A 353 20.28 0.19 -0.30
N THR A 354 21.57 0.00 -0.06
CA THR A 354 22.32 -1.15 -0.57
C THR A 354 22.64 -2.10 0.58
N PHE A 355 22.52 -3.40 0.36
CA PHE A 355 22.91 -4.47 1.29
C PHE A 355 24.07 -5.29 0.71
N ASP A 356 25.02 -5.72 1.53
CA ASP A 356 26.22 -6.45 1.08
C ASP A 356 26.14 -7.94 1.42
N SER A 357 25.20 -8.66 0.79
CA SER A 357 24.98 -10.06 1.14
C SER A 357 26.18 -10.96 0.86
N GLN A 358 26.98 -10.63 -0.16
CA GLN A 358 28.21 -11.36 -0.52
C GLN A 358 29.28 -11.30 0.58
N ALA A 359 29.42 -10.18 1.30
CA ALA A 359 30.35 -10.06 2.41
C ALA A 359 29.87 -10.82 3.66
N TRP A 360 28.56 -11.09 3.74
CA TRP A 360 27.89 -11.59 4.93
C TRP A 360 27.04 -12.84 4.67
N GLY A 361 27.53 -13.78 3.84
CA GLY A 361 26.78 -15.01 3.50
C GLY A 361 26.53 -16.00 4.66
N ASN A 362 27.12 -15.75 5.83
CA ASN A 362 26.77 -16.50 7.04
C ASN A 362 25.62 -15.88 7.84
N ALA A 363 25.18 -14.67 7.50
CA ALA A 363 24.18 -13.93 8.26
C ALA A 363 22.83 -14.66 8.29
N THR A 364 22.17 -14.58 9.43
CA THR A 364 20.82 -15.11 9.59
C THR A 364 19.76 -14.22 8.95
N ASP A 365 18.60 -14.81 8.65
CA ASP A 365 17.39 -14.07 8.30
C ASP A 365 17.04 -13.01 9.35
N LEU A 366 17.19 -13.32 10.65
CA LEU A 366 17.05 -12.35 11.74
C LEU A 366 18.05 -11.17 11.64
N SER A 367 19.28 -11.43 11.21
CA SER A 367 20.28 -10.36 11.00
C SER A 367 19.88 -9.44 9.87
N TRP A 368 19.41 -10.00 8.74
CA TRP A 368 18.94 -9.22 7.59
C TRP A 368 17.66 -8.48 7.89
N ALA A 369 16.69 -9.11 8.56
CA ALA A 369 15.44 -8.50 8.98
C ALA A 369 15.70 -7.23 9.80
N ARG A 370 16.55 -7.33 10.83
CA ARG A 370 17.00 -6.20 11.64
C ARG A 370 17.68 -5.13 10.78
N THR A 371 18.61 -5.53 9.91
CA THR A 371 19.34 -4.57 9.07
C THR A 371 18.38 -3.82 8.13
N MET A 372 17.38 -4.47 7.55
CA MET A 372 16.36 -3.81 6.72
C MET A 372 15.51 -2.81 7.52
N MET A 373 15.03 -3.18 8.72
CA MET A 373 14.32 -2.24 9.60
C MET A 373 15.17 -1.04 10.03
N HIS A 374 16.47 -1.25 10.27
CA HIS A 374 17.38 -0.18 10.65
C HIS A 374 17.61 0.81 9.50
N GLU A 375 17.87 0.28 8.30
CA GLU A 375 18.11 1.10 7.12
C GLU A 375 16.83 1.81 6.62
N SER A 376 15.63 1.25 6.85
CA SER A 376 14.39 1.95 6.50
C SER A 376 14.18 3.23 7.32
N ILE A 377 14.61 3.25 8.59
CA ILE A 377 14.64 4.47 9.41
C ILE A 377 15.60 5.49 8.80
N HIS A 378 16.81 5.06 8.40
CA HIS A 378 17.75 5.94 7.71
C HIS A 378 17.16 6.52 6.43
N ALA A 379 16.43 5.70 5.66
CA ALA A 379 15.79 6.13 4.43
C ALA A 379 14.76 7.24 4.70
N TYR A 380 13.95 7.08 5.75
CA TYR A 380 13.02 8.12 6.20
C TYR A 380 13.72 9.41 6.64
N VAL A 381 14.81 9.31 7.42
CA VAL A 381 15.59 10.49 7.85
C VAL A 381 16.11 11.25 6.64
N VAL A 382 16.65 10.54 5.63
CA VAL A 382 17.11 11.16 4.38
C VAL A 382 15.93 11.81 3.65
N ALA A 383 14.85 11.08 3.37
CA ALA A 383 13.70 11.62 2.65
C ALA A 383 13.12 12.87 3.33
N SER A 384 12.90 12.80 4.65
CA SER A 384 12.38 13.91 5.46
C SER A 384 13.28 15.14 5.42
N SER A 385 14.60 14.94 5.47
CA SER A 385 15.56 16.04 5.43
C SER A 385 15.54 16.81 4.10
N TYR A 386 15.16 16.16 3.00
CA TYR A 386 15.05 16.73 1.67
C TYR A 386 13.65 17.26 1.34
N ASN A 387 12.60 16.65 1.89
CA ASN A 387 11.20 17.08 1.71
C ASN A 387 10.85 18.32 2.55
N ALA A 388 11.53 18.53 3.69
CA ALA A 388 11.32 19.72 4.51
C ALA A 388 12.16 20.93 4.05
N ALA A 389 11.48 22.01 3.65
CA ALA A 389 12.10 23.26 3.20
C ALA A 389 12.62 24.13 4.36
N THR A 390 12.06 23.97 5.57
CA THR A 390 12.37 24.80 6.75
C THR A 390 12.83 23.97 7.95
N ILE A 391 13.54 24.62 8.88
CA ILE A 391 13.93 24.01 10.17
C ILE A 391 12.69 23.58 10.96
N ALA A 392 11.63 24.39 10.98
CA ALA A 392 10.40 24.07 11.68
C ALA A 392 9.73 22.80 11.12
N GLN A 393 9.71 22.63 9.80
CA GLN A 393 9.21 21.40 9.16
C GLN A 393 10.08 20.18 9.50
N LYS A 394 11.41 20.35 9.57
CA LYS A 394 12.30 19.26 10.00
C LYS A 394 12.07 18.89 11.47
N GLN A 395 11.84 19.89 12.33
CA GLN A 395 11.48 19.67 13.73
C GLN A 395 10.13 18.96 13.89
N ALA A 396 9.16 19.28 13.04
CA ALA A 396 7.88 18.59 13.02
C ALA A 396 8.03 17.12 12.60
N LEU A 397 8.83 16.83 11.58
CA LEU A 397 8.97 15.47 11.02
C LEU A 397 9.95 14.55 11.78
N LEU A 398 10.99 15.12 12.38
CA LEU A 398 12.10 14.38 12.99
C LEU A 398 12.28 14.72 14.49
N GLY A 399 11.36 15.50 15.05
CA GLY A 399 11.38 15.95 16.44
C GLY A 399 12.30 17.15 16.71
N PRO A 400 12.28 17.70 17.94
CA PRO A 400 13.05 18.89 18.31
C PRO A 400 14.56 18.73 18.10
N ASP A 401 15.07 17.50 18.17
CA ASP A 401 16.47 17.13 17.97
C ASP A 401 16.79 16.67 16.52
N TRP A 402 15.97 17.05 15.53
CA TRP A 402 16.15 16.67 14.12
C TRP A 402 17.58 16.86 13.58
N ALA A 403 18.30 17.89 14.06
CA ALA A 403 19.66 18.16 13.65
C ALA A 403 20.61 17.04 14.12
N SER A 404 20.43 16.52 15.33
CA SER A 404 21.15 15.34 15.83
C SER A 404 20.75 14.09 15.04
N ALA A 405 19.44 13.94 14.76
CA ALA A 405 18.94 12.86 13.93
C ALA A 405 19.48 12.88 12.49
N TYR A 406 19.83 14.05 11.97
CA TYR A 406 20.45 14.19 10.66
C TYR A 406 21.99 14.03 10.72
N LEU A 407 22.65 14.65 11.70
CA LEU A 407 24.12 14.73 11.80
C LEU A 407 24.78 13.38 12.15
N ASN A 408 24.14 12.57 13.01
CA ASN A 408 24.57 11.20 13.33
C ASN A 408 23.71 10.15 12.60
N TYR A 409 22.99 10.55 11.54
CA TYR A 409 22.01 9.70 10.84
C TYR A 409 20.92 9.10 11.73
N GLY A 410 20.73 9.62 12.95
CA GLY A 410 19.67 9.18 13.84
C GLY A 410 20.11 8.14 14.84
N HIS A 411 21.37 7.68 14.82
CA HIS A 411 21.80 6.57 15.68
C HIS A 411 21.54 6.79 17.16
N ASP A 412 21.92 7.94 17.75
CA ASP A 412 21.60 8.21 19.17
C ASP A 412 20.09 8.27 19.42
N TYR A 413 19.31 8.83 18.50
CA TYR A 413 17.86 8.92 18.65
C TYR A 413 17.18 7.54 18.54
N ILE A 414 17.63 6.71 17.59
CA ILE A 414 17.23 5.31 17.43
C ILE A 414 17.57 4.52 18.70
N ALA A 415 18.80 4.65 19.21
CA ALA A 415 19.26 3.94 20.40
C ALA A 415 18.43 4.27 21.66
N ASN A 416 18.03 5.53 21.82
CA ASN A 416 17.28 5.95 23.01
C ASN A 416 15.78 5.63 22.93
N ASN A 417 15.20 5.55 21.72
CA ASN A 417 13.73 5.51 21.57
C ASN A 417 13.21 4.26 20.83
N TYR A 418 14.03 3.61 19.99
CA TYR A 418 13.55 2.63 19.02
C TYR A 418 14.09 1.21 19.20
N ILE A 419 14.96 0.96 20.18
CA ILE A 419 15.39 -0.41 20.53
C ILE A 419 14.19 -1.30 20.86
N LYS A 420 13.23 -0.81 21.64
CA LYS A 420 12.04 -1.58 22.03
C LYS A 420 11.09 -1.83 20.85
N PRO A 421 10.68 -0.81 20.06
CA PRO A 421 9.93 -1.04 18.82
C PRO A 421 10.61 -2.02 17.86
N MET A 422 11.90 -1.87 17.57
CA MET A 422 12.62 -2.81 16.69
C MET A 422 12.64 -4.22 17.27
N ALA A 423 12.81 -4.37 18.59
CA ALA A 423 12.74 -5.68 19.23
C ALA A 423 11.33 -6.30 19.17
N ASP A 424 10.25 -5.51 19.21
CA ASP A 424 8.89 -6.01 18.99
C ASP A 424 8.74 -6.58 17.58
N SER A 425 9.17 -5.82 16.56
CA SER A 425 9.15 -6.24 15.16
C SER A 425 9.99 -7.48 14.91
N LEU A 426 11.20 -7.55 15.48
CA LEU A 426 12.06 -8.73 15.37
C LEU A 426 11.52 -9.95 16.10
N GLN A 427 10.82 -9.74 17.22
CA GLN A 427 10.16 -10.83 17.94
C GLN A 427 8.96 -11.37 17.14
N GLU A 428 8.18 -10.49 16.50
CA GLU A 428 7.10 -10.90 15.61
C GLU A 428 7.64 -11.66 14.39
N PHE A 429 8.66 -11.12 13.73
CA PHE A 429 9.40 -11.83 12.67
C PHE A 429 9.88 -13.20 13.16
N GLY A 430 10.54 -13.24 14.32
CA GLY A 430 11.01 -14.48 14.90
C GLY A 430 9.89 -15.49 15.10
N ASN A 431 8.75 -15.07 15.67
CA ASN A 431 7.61 -15.95 15.91
C ASN A 431 7.04 -16.55 14.61
N ILE A 432 6.89 -15.76 13.54
CA ILE A 432 6.39 -16.29 12.24
C ILE A 432 7.37 -17.27 11.60
N LYS A 433 8.68 -17.13 11.85
CA LYS A 433 9.71 -18.08 11.41
C LYS A 433 9.89 -19.29 12.35
N GLY A 434 9.12 -19.36 13.45
CA GLY A 434 9.23 -20.42 14.46
C GLY A 434 10.35 -20.24 15.48
N TYR A 435 10.94 -19.04 15.56
CA TYR A 435 11.95 -18.67 16.56
C TYR A 435 11.29 -18.14 17.83
N HIS A 436 11.37 -18.93 18.90
CA HIS A 436 10.81 -18.57 20.21
C HIS A 436 11.92 -18.25 21.22
N HIS A 437 12.65 -17.16 20.97
CA HIS A 437 13.70 -16.67 21.85
C HIS A 437 13.19 -15.71 22.92
N SER A 438 14.01 -15.45 23.94
CA SER A 438 13.67 -14.48 24.98
C SER A 438 13.58 -13.06 24.42
N ARG A 439 12.73 -12.23 25.04
CA ARG A 439 12.64 -10.80 24.72
C ARG A 439 14.02 -10.11 24.68
N GLN A 440 14.86 -10.43 25.67
CA GLN A 440 16.21 -9.88 25.78
C GLN A 440 17.07 -10.15 24.52
N PHE A 441 16.91 -11.30 23.86
CA PHE A 441 17.64 -11.60 22.63
C PHE A 441 17.25 -10.67 21.49
N TYR A 442 15.96 -10.38 21.31
CA TYR A 442 15.48 -9.46 20.28
C TYR A 442 15.90 -8.01 20.59
N GLU A 443 15.91 -7.62 21.86
CA GLU A 443 16.47 -6.32 22.30
C GLU A 443 17.96 -6.21 22.03
N ASP A 444 18.74 -7.27 22.26
CA ASP A 444 20.16 -7.29 21.91
C ASP A 444 20.39 -7.15 20.41
N MET A 445 19.57 -7.85 19.61
CA MET A 445 19.64 -7.76 18.16
C MET A 445 19.36 -6.34 17.67
N ALA A 446 18.37 -5.64 18.24
CA ALA A 446 18.00 -4.28 17.88
C ALA A 446 19.12 -3.23 18.09
N TRP A 447 20.18 -3.56 18.85
CA TRP A 447 21.34 -2.68 19.05
C TRP A 447 22.35 -2.69 17.89
N ALA A 448 22.23 -3.56 16.90
CA ALA A 448 23.21 -3.58 15.81
C ALA A 448 23.21 -2.27 15.01
N GLY A 449 24.40 -1.81 14.64
CA GLY A 449 24.62 -0.49 14.03
C GLY A 449 24.70 0.66 15.05
N LEU A 450 24.39 0.43 16.33
CA LEU A 450 24.29 1.48 17.36
C LEU A 450 25.40 1.42 18.42
N HIS A 451 26.44 0.62 18.19
CA HIS A 451 27.51 0.39 19.17
C HIS A 451 28.38 1.62 19.47
N SER A 452 28.37 2.62 18.60
CA SER A 452 29.11 3.88 18.79
C SER A 452 28.30 4.93 19.55
N THR A 453 27.01 4.69 19.80
CA THR A 453 26.11 5.67 20.43
C THR A 453 26.45 5.88 21.90
N SER A 454 26.12 7.08 22.39
CA SER A 454 26.27 7.42 23.81
C SER A 454 25.46 6.46 24.71
N ALA A 455 24.26 6.10 24.28
CA ALA A 455 23.37 5.18 24.99
C ALA A 455 23.98 3.78 25.12
N PHE A 456 24.55 3.22 24.05
CA PHE A 456 25.22 1.91 24.11
C PHE A 456 26.46 1.95 25.00
N ASN A 457 27.30 2.99 24.84
CA ASN A 457 28.52 3.16 25.62
C ASN A 457 28.25 3.34 27.12
N GLY A 458 27.07 3.85 27.49
CA GLY A 458 26.62 3.97 28.87
C GLY A 458 26.19 2.65 29.52
N LEU A 459 26.01 1.56 28.75
CA LEU A 459 25.64 0.25 29.29
C LEU A 459 26.81 -0.40 30.07
N PRO A 460 26.54 -1.28 31.05
CA PRO A 460 27.60 -2.06 31.69
C PRO A 460 28.41 -2.88 30.67
N LEU A 461 29.73 -3.00 30.87
CA LEU A 461 30.61 -3.72 29.93
C LEU A 461 30.17 -5.16 29.66
N ALA A 462 29.65 -5.85 30.68
CA ALA A 462 29.09 -7.20 30.51
C ALA A 462 27.86 -7.21 29.57
N THR A 463 27.03 -6.18 29.66
CA THR A 463 25.86 -5.98 28.78
C THR A 463 26.29 -5.67 27.36
N GLN A 464 27.25 -4.75 27.16
CA GLN A 464 27.81 -4.44 25.84
C GLN A 464 28.40 -5.68 25.18
N LYS A 465 29.20 -6.46 25.92
CA LYS A 465 29.80 -7.71 25.41
C LYS A 465 28.72 -8.70 24.97
N ARG A 466 27.70 -8.92 25.80
CA ARG A 466 26.59 -9.83 25.51
C ARG A 466 25.84 -9.44 24.24
N ILE A 467 25.55 -8.14 24.08
CA ILE A 467 24.90 -7.60 22.87
C ILE A 467 25.78 -7.82 21.64
N ASN A 468 27.06 -7.44 21.71
CA ASN A 468 28.00 -7.61 20.61
C ASN A 468 28.20 -9.09 20.23
N ASP A 469 28.23 -9.99 21.21
CA ASP A 469 28.27 -11.44 20.96
C ASP A 469 27.02 -11.88 20.20
N VAL A 470 25.81 -11.51 20.66
CA VAL A 470 24.57 -11.87 19.96
C VAL A 470 24.58 -11.41 18.51
N ILE A 471 24.92 -10.14 18.26
CA ILE A 471 24.93 -9.54 16.93
C ILE A 471 25.97 -10.26 16.03
N LEU A 472 27.19 -10.46 16.53
CA LEU A 472 28.27 -11.05 15.73
C LEU A 472 28.04 -12.53 15.45
N ILE A 473 27.44 -13.26 16.40
CA ILE A 473 27.08 -14.67 16.20
C ILE A 473 26.04 -14.78 15.09
N GLU A 474 24.97 -13.99 15.14
CA GLU A 474 23.93 -14.00 14.12
C GLU A 474 24.46 -13.56 12.74
N LEU A 475 25.49 -12.72 12.69
CA LEU A 475 26.09 -12.26 11.44
C LEU A 475 27.15 -13.22 10.87
N THR A 476 27.92 -13.90 11.72
CA THR A 476 29.18 -14.58 11.32
C THR A 476 29.38 -15.99 11.85
N LYS A 477 28.47 -16.51 12.68
CA LYS A 477 28.61 -17.76 13.47
C LYS A 477 29.73 -17.71 14.52
N LYS A 478 30.24 -16.52 14.88
CA LYS A 478 31.33 -16.35 15.86
C LYS A 478 31.00 -15.29 16.89
N ASP A 479 31.46 -15.51 18.12
CA ASP A 479 31.40 -14.49 19.18
C ASP A 479 32.53 -13.45 19.03
N THR A 480 32.56 -12.44 19.90
CA THR A 480 33.59 -11.37 19.89
C THR A 480 35.02 -11.87 20.15
N ASN A 481 35.19 -13.11 20.63
CA ASN A 481 36.49 -13.76 20.79
C ASN A 481 36.86 -14.62 19.58
N GLY A 482 36.02 -14.65 18.53
CA GLY A 482 36.21 -15.46 17.34
C GLY A 482 35.83 -16.93 17.51
N ASN A 483 35.25 -17.33 18.64
CA ASN A 483 34.86 -18.72 18.86
C ASN A 483 33.58 -19.03 18.08
N PRO A 484 33.50 -20.18 17.41
CA PRO A 484 32.26 -20.61 16.77
C PRO A 484 31.12 -20.76 17.80
N LYS A 485 29.94 -20.26 17.44
CA LYS A 485 28.70 -20.38 18.23
C LYS A 485 27.53 -20.71 17.32
N PRO A 486 26.54 -21.48 17.81
CA PRO A 486 25.31 -21.70 17.07
C PRO A 486 24.55 -20.38 16.91
N GLN A 487 24.03 -20.16 15.71
CA GLN A 487 23.07 -19.11 15.43
C GLN A 487 21.67 -19.51 15.93
N LYS A 488 20.84 -18.50 16.16
CA LYS A 488 19.48 -18.59 16.65
C LYS A 488 18.44 -18.37 15.54
N GLY A 489 18.77 -17.59 14.52
CA GLY A 489 18.04 -17.56 13.25
C GLY A 489 18.59 -18.59 12.25
N ASN A 490 17.89 -18.77 11.14
CA ASN A 490 18.37 -19.59 10.04
C ASN A 490 19.26 -18.77 9.11
N ASN A 491 20.25 -19.41 8.48
CA ASN A 491 21.04 -18.76 7.45
C ASN A 491 20.11 -18.35 6.29
N ALA A 492 20.24 -17.09 5.82
CA ALA A 492 19.34 -16.55 4.81
C ALA A 492 19.57 -17.14 3.38
N GLY A 493 20.66 -17.86 3.16
CA GLY A 493 20.99 -18.45 1.86
C GLY A 493 21.56 -17.46 0.85
N CYS A 494 22.18 -16.39 1.35
CA CYS A 494 23.04 -15.51 0.58
C CYS A 494 24.52 -15.91 0.78
#